data_AF-A0A9D7ZV01-F1
#
_entry.id   AF-A0A9D7ZV01-F1
#
_cell.length_a   1.000
_cell.length_b   1.000
_cell.length_c   1.000
_cell.angle_alpha   90.00
_cell.angle_beta   90.00
_cell.angle_gamma   90.00
#
_symmetry.space_group_name_H-M   'P 1'
#
loop_
_entity.id
_entity.type
_entity.pdbx_description
1 polymer ?
#
loop_
_entity_poly.entity_id
_entity_poly.type
_entity_poly.pdbx_seq_one_letter_code
_entity_poly.pdbx_strand_id
1 'polypeptide(L)'
;MEAEAETCHPRPRRSLALSLWTAMMVVALILGNALLAKPSLADEIMTPRKQVPSAFSGWLDEDVGPFPGVVAPEGTYEGKDVEQPIEFPHDLHTATNKINCLYCHTYARRSAVAGIPPTSKCMGCHSIIATDRPRIKQLTEYWDKGQSPPWKKVHDLPDYVRFTHERHLKKFLFDNPDMTVERVDEVCALCHGDVTKMTVAKKQKPLTMGFCTRCHQANGGTFDCQKCHK
;
A
#
# COMPACT_ATOMS: atom_id res chain seq x y z
N MET A 1 -17.75 -65.15 56.07
CA MET A 1 -17.27 -66.47 55.65
C MET A 1 -16.99 -66.37 54.17
N GLU A 2 -15.80 -66.49 53.61
CA GLU A 2 -14.40 -66.69 53.99
C GLU A 2 -13.63 -66.09 52.79
N ALA A 3 -12.61 -65.23 52.98
CA ALA A 3 -11.19 -65.57 52.73
C ALA A 3 -10.98 -66.78 51.79
N GLU A 4 -10.12 -66.72 50.78
CA GLU A 4 -8.68 -66.98 50.98
C GLU A 4 -7.83 -66.52 49.78
N ALA A 5 -6.56 -66.33 50.07
CA ALA A 5 -5.49 -65.84 49.20
C ALA A 5 -4.41 -66.92 49.05
N GLU A 6 -3.72 -66.99 47.91
CA GLU A 6 -2.42 -67.68 47.73
C GLU A 6 -1.63 -66.91 46.63
N THR A 7 -0.49 -66.24 46.91
CA THR A 7 0.92 -66.73 46.97
C THR A 7 1.39 -67.38 45.65
N CYS A 8 2.62 -67.35 45.15
CA CYS A 8 3.94 -66.72 45.36
C CYS A 8 4.79 -67.22 44.16
N HIS A 9 5.75 -66.46 43.59
CA HIS A 9 7.12 -66.95 43.34
C HIS A 9 8.08 -65.93 42.69
N PRO A 10 9.40 -66.06 42.95
CA PRO A 10 10.39 -65.00 42.83
C PRO A 10 11.19 -65.08 41.52
N ARG A 11 11.85 -63.98 41.14
CA ARG A 11 12.95 -63.99 40.15
C ARG A 11 14.08 -63.02 40.53
N PRO A 12 15.31 -63.26 40.03
CA PRO A 12 16.52 -63.26 40.86
C PRO A 12 17.32 -61.94 40.86
N ARG A 13 18.32 -61.93 41.76
CA ARG A 13 19.24 -60.84 42.11
C ARG A 13 20.22 -60.46 41.00
N ARG A 14 20.42 -59.14 40.88
CA ARG A 14 21.65 -58.33 40.68
C ARG A 14 22.75 -58.88 39.74
N SER A 15 23.08 -58.08 38.73
CA SER A 15 24.46 -57.87 38.29
C SER A 15 24.76 -56.37 38.29
N LEU A 16 25.84 -55.99 38.98
CA LEU A 16 26.42 -54.66 38.95
C LEU A 16 27.15 -54.47 37.63
N ALA A 17 26.70 -53.51 36.82
CA ALA A 17 27.52 -52.89 35.80
C ALA A 17 27.54 -51.38 36.07
N LEU A 18 28.43 -51.03 36.98
CA LEU A 18 28.88 -49.67 37.22
C LEU A 18 29.81 -49.28 36.07
N SER A 19 29.45 -48.32 35.22
CA SER A 19 30.44 -47.47 34.51
C SER A 19 29.81 -46.45 33.55
N LEU A 20 30.19 -45.18 33.75
CA LEU A 20 30.47 -44.19 32.70
C LEU A 20 29.32 -43.41 32.02
N TRP A 21 28.09 -43.40 32.54
CA TRP A 21 27.00 -42.58 31.96
C TRP A 21 26.61 -41.30 32.73
N THR A 22 27.24 -41.00 33.87
CA THR A 22 26.87 -39.82 34.68
C THR A 22 27.69 -38.55 34.41
N ALA A 23 28.72 -38.60 33.56
CA ALA A 23 29.58 -37.43 33.28
C ALA A 23 29.24 -36.67 31.98
N MET A 24 28.41 -37.19 31.08
CA MET A 24 28.07 -36.52 29.80
C MET A 24 26.73 -35.77 29.77
N MET A 25 25.90 -35.84 30.82
CA MET A 25 24.59 -35.14 30.82
C MET A 25 24.61 -33.72 31.41
N VAL A 26 25.71 -33.26 32.01
CA VAL A 26 25.76 -31.90 32.63
C VAL A 26 26.31 -30.84 31.69
N VAL A 27 27.12 -31.20 30.67
CA VAL A 27 27.68 -30.22 29.72
C VAL A 27 26.69 -29.85 28.60
N ALA A 28 25.72 -30.71 28.29
CA ALA A 28 24.71 -30.43 27.25
C ALA A 28 23.61 -29.43 27.69
N LEU A 29 23.50 -29.09 28.98
CA LEU A 29 22.47 -28.18 29.50
C LEU A 29 22.92 -26.71 29.58
N ILE A 30 24.20 -26.39 29.38
CA ILE A 30 24.73 -25.02 29.50
C ILE A 30 25.05 -24.37 28.13
N LEU A 31 25.09 -25.13 27.03
CA LEU A 31 25.42 -24.61 25.69
C LEU A 31 24.32 -24.79 24.62
N GLY A 32 23.14 -25.29 24.99
CA GLY A 32 22.11 -25.73 24.04
C GLY A 32 21.08 -24.70 23.57
N ASN A 33 21.11 -23.44 24.02
CA ASN A 33 19.97 -22.53 23.83
C ASN A 33 20.24 -21.25 23.02
N ALA A 34 21.36 -21.15 22.30
CA ALA A 34 21.72 -19.93 21.57
C ALA A 34 21.42 -19.96 20.06
N LEU A 35 20.87 -21.05 19.52
CA LEU A 35 20.61 -21.22 18.09
C LEU A 35 19.20 -21.74 17.92
N LEU A 36 18.22 -20.84 17.82
CA LEU A 36 16.89 -21.00 17.16
C LEU A 36 15.89 -19.87 17.55
N ALA A 37 16.35 -18.64 17.82
CA ALA A 37 15.44 -17.50 17.82
C ALA A 37 15.16 -17.11 16.36
N LYS A 38 14.07 -17.61 15.79
CA LYS A 38 13.52 -17.03 14.55
C LYS A 38 12.98 -15.65 14.91
N PRO A 39 13.30 -14.59 14.14
CA PRO A 39 12.78 -13.25 14.39
C PRO A 39 11.26 -13.28 14.40
N SER A 40 10.66 -12.51 15.30
CA SER A 40 9.20 -12.41 15.38
C SER A 40 8.66 -11.67 14.17
N LEU A 41 7.38 -11.86 13.84
CA LEU A 41 6.71 -11.11 12.78
C LEU A 41 6.79 -9.58 13.00
N ALA A 42 6.92 -9.13 14.26
CA ALA A 42 7.14 -7.73 14.59
C ALA A 42 8.53 -7.23 14.18
N ASP A 43 9.56 -8.09 14.25
CA ASP A 43 10.92 -7.75 13.85
C ASP A 43 11.06 -7.64 12.32
N GLU A 44 10.27 -8.40 11.56
CA GLU A 44 10.22 -8.29 10.09
C GLU A 44 9.56 -6.97 9.64
N ILE A 45 8.50 -6.54 10.34
CA ILE A 45 7.77 -5.29 10.05
C ILE A 45 8.58 -4.04 10.45
N MET A 46 9.51 -4.15 11.39
CA MET A 46 10.31 -3.02 11.92
C MET A 46 11.72 -2.90 11.30
N THR A 47 12.07 -3.68 10.28
CA THR A 47 13.35 -3.51 9.59
C THR A 47 13.39 -2.18 8.80
N PRO A 48 14.41 -1.32 8.99
CA PRO A 48 14.57 -0.12 8.18
C PRO A 48 14.70 -0.49 6.70
N ARG A 49 13.94 0.17 5.82
CA ARG A 49 14.02 0.01 4.35
C ARG A 49 15.50 0.10 3.94
N LYS A 50 16.07 -0.99 3.40
CA LYS A 50 17.47 -1.04 2.97
C LYS A 50 17.72 0.14 2.01
N GLN A 51 18.71 0.98 2.34
CA GLN A 51 19.14 2.07 1.48
C GLN A 51 19.68 1.49 0.17
N VAL A 52 19.10 1.92 -0.95
CA VAL A 52 19.54 1.58 -2.30
C VAL A 52 20.86 2.34 -2.57
N PRO A 53 21.87 1.74 -3.21
CA PRO A 53 23.17 2.38 -3.43
C PRO A 53 23.03 3.74 -4.12
N SER A 54 23.78 4.73 -3.65
CA SER A 54 23.71 6.15 -4.07
C SER A 54 24.14 6.44 -5.52
N ALA A 55 24.43 5.43 -6.33
CA ALA A 55 24.91 5.60 -7.71
C ALA A 55 23.82 6.05 -8.70
N PHE A 56 22.56 6.19 -8.26
CA PHE A 56 21.43 6.66 -9.07
C PHE A 56 20.88 8.04 -8.64
N SER A 57 21.61 8.80 -7.82
CA SER A 57 21.15 10.07 -7.24
C SER A 57 21.17 11.29 -8.18
N GLY A 58 21.06 11.09 -9.50
CA GLY A 58 21.22 12.18 -10.49
C GLY A 58 20.03 12.49 -11.39
N TRP A 59 18.93 11.72 -11.32
CA TRP A 59 17.86 11.77 -12.35
C TRP A 59 16.43 11.70 -11.82
N LEU A 60 16.23 11.91 -10.52
CA LEU A 60 14.90 11.88 -9.92
C LEU A 60 14.61 13.25 -9.35
N ASP A 61 13.48 13.84 -9.74
CA ASP A 61 12.78 14.81 -8.90
C ASP A 61 12.80 14.22 -7.48
N GLU A 62 13.49 14.88 -6.54
CA GLU A 62 13.77 14.37 -5.18
C GLU A 62 12.49 14.05 -4.38
N ASP A 63 11.33 14.41 -4.90
CA ASP A 63 10.02 14.20 -4.28
C ASP A 63 9.35 12.85 -4.56
N VAL A 64 9.89 12.02 -5.47
CA VAL A 64 9.31 10.70 -5.75
C VAL A 64 10.42 9.66 -5.87
N GLY A 65 10.60 8.88 -4.80
CA GLY A 65 11.71 7.94 -4.64
C GLY A 65 11.87 6.93 -5.79
N PRO A 66 12.99 6.17 -5.81
CA PRO A 66 13.31 5.28 -6.92
C PRO A 66 12.19 4.25 -7.12
N PHE A 67 11.46 4.40 -8.23
CA PHE A 67 10.46 3.45 -8.68
C PHE A 67 11.17 2.20 -9.22
N PRO A 68 11.06 1.04 -8.57
CA PRO A 68 11.75 -0.14 -9.06
C PRO A 68 11.20 -0.54 -10.43
N GLY A 69 12.08 -0.53 -11.43
CA GLY A 69 11.75 -0.96 -12.80
C GLY A 69 10.79 -0.06 -13.58
N VAL A 70 10.55 1.19 -13.14
CA VAL A 70 9.70 2.15 -13.87
C VAL A 70 10.47 3.43 -14.12
N VAL A 71 10.50 3.86 -15.38
CA VAL A 71 11.00 5.17 -15.76
C VAL A 71 9.88 6.18 -15.58
N ALA A 72 10.00 7.03 -14.56
CA ALA A 72 9.00 8.05 -14.28
C ALA A 72 8.87 9.05 -15.43
N PRO A 73 7.66 9.50 -15.76
CA PRO A 73 7.46 10.44 -16.85
C PRO A 73 7.95 11.84 -16.46
N GLU A 74 8.83 12.40 -17.28
CA GLU A 74 9.35 13.75 -17.09
C GLU A 74 8.30 14.84 -17.32
N GLY A 75 8.41 15.92 -16.54
CA GLY A 75 7.64 17.14 -16.70
C GLY A 75 6.82 17.48 -15.46
N THR A 76 7.05 18.66 -14.93
CA THR A 76 6.19 19.31 -13.94
C THR A 76 5.19 20.20 -14.65
N TYR A 77 4.06 20.47 -14.01
CA TYR A 77 3.05 21.37 -14.49
C TYR A 77 2.37 22.03 -13.30
N GLU A 78 2.27 23.35 -13.30
CA GLU A 78 1.53 24.07 -12.27
C GLU A 78 0.11 24.35 -12.77
N GLY A 79 -0.79 23.42 -12.48
CA GLY A 79 -2.21 23.58 -12.81
C GLY A 79 -2.86 24.69 -12.01
N LYS A 80 -3.77 25.43 -12.65
CA LYS A 80 -4.58 26.44 -11.97
C LYS A 80 -5.43 25.78 -10.88
N ASP A 81 -5.61 26.51 -9.79
CA ASP A 81 -6.46 26.09 -8.69
C ASP A 81 -7.92 26.03 -9.15
N VAL A 82 -8.53 24.86 -8.96
CA VAL A 82 -9.95 24.64 -9.23
C VAL A 82 -10.69 24.65 -7.91
N GLU A 83 -11.40 25.73 -7.64
CA GLU A 83 -12.19 25.89 -6.42
C GLU A 83 -13.26 24.79 -6.31
N GLN A 84 -13.15 23.96 -5.26
CA GLN A 84 -14.06 22.85 -5.02
C GLN A 84 -15.27 23.28 -4.20
N PRO A 85 -16.43 22.58 -4.32
CA PRO A 85 -17.61 22.88 -3.51
C PRO A 85 -17.36 22.72 -2.00
N ILE A 86 -16.50 21.76 -1.65
CA ILE A 86 -15.96 21.54 -0.32
C ILE A 86 -14.47 21.27 -0.51
N GLU A 87 -13.59 21.91 0.26
CA GLU A 87 -12.19 21.53 0.26
C GLU A 87 -12.01 20.14 0.88
N PHE A 88 -11.42 19.22 0.13
CA PHE A 88 -11.10 17.88 0.61
C PHE A 88 -9.57 17.77 0.82
N PRO A 89 -9.08 17.82 2.08
CA PRO A 89 -7.64 17.77 2.41
C PRO A 89 -7.07 16.36 2.17
N HIS A 90 -6.44 16.10 1.02
CA HIS A 90 -5.88 14.77 0.72
C HIS A 90 -4.75 14.43 1.68
N ASP A 91 -3.86 15.39 1.94
CA ASP A 91 -2.78 15.34 2.94
C ASP A 91 -3.22 14.75 4.29
N LEU A 92 -4.32 15.24 4.86
CA LEU A 92 -4.83 14.75 6.13
C LEU A 92 -5.28 13.29 6.04
N HIS A 93 -5.93 12.91 4.94
CA HIS A 93 -6.44 11.54 4.77
C HIS A 93 -5.31 10.56 4.46
N THR A 94 -4.38 10.91 3.58
CA THR A 94 -3.35 9.99 3.07
C THR A 94 -2.04 10.08 3.84
N ALA A 95 -1.52 11.28 4.12
CA ALA A 95 -0.24 11.44 4.80
C ALA A 95 -0.38 11.33 6.32
N THR A 96 -1.37 11.97 6.93
CA THR A 96 -1.58 11.93 8.38
C THR A 96 -2.28 10.64 8.81
N ASN A 97 -3.44 10.34 8.21
CA ASN A 97 -4.27 9.20 8.62
C ASN A 97 -3.94 7.89 7.89
N LYS A 98 -2.97 7.90 6.96
CA LYS A 98 -2.48 6.72 6.22
C LYS A 98 -3.59 5.93 5.51
N ILE A 99 -4.65 6.61 5.07
CA ILE A 99 -5.73 6.00 4.29
C ILE A 99 -5.21 5.73 2.88
N ASN A 100 -5.22 4.45 2.48
CA ASN A 100 -4.76 4.02 1.17
C ASN A 100 -5.59 4.63 0.02
N CYS A 101 -4.94 5.02 -1.07
CA CYS A 101 -5.60 5.68 -2.21
C CYS A 101 -6.76 4.85 -2.80
N LEU A 102 -6.61 3.52 -2.85
CA LEU A 102 -7.61 2.60 -3.39
C LEU A 102 -8.81 2.40 -2.45
N TYR A 103 -8.72 2.85 -1.20
CA TYR A 103 -9.88 2.90 -0.33
C TYR A 103 -10.93 3.83 -0.92
N CYS A 104 -10.59 5.08 -1.23
CA CYS A 104 -11.55 6.02 -1.83
C CYS A 104 -11.74 5.75 -3.33
N HIS A 105 -10.66 5.62 -4.08
CA HIS A 105 -10.69 5.46 -5.54
C HIS A 105 -10.78 3.99 -5.97
N THR A 106 -11.82 3.30 -5.51
CA THR A 106 -11.96 1.84 -5.64
C THR A 106 -11.98 1.30 -7.07
N TYR A 107 -12.35 2.13 -8.05
CA TYR A 107 -12.44 1.70 -9.45
C TYR A 107 -11.11 1.83 -10.19
N ALA A 108 -10.09 2.50 -9.63
CA ALA A 108 -8.80 2.67 -10.28
C ALA A 108 -8.18 1.34 -10.74
N ARG A 109 -8.36 0.28 -9.95
CA ARG A 109 -7.79 -1.05 -10.24
C ARG A 109 -8.57 -1.91 -11.24
N ARG A 110 -9.75 -1.49 -11.69
CA ARG A 110 -10.71 -2.37 -12.43
C ARG A 110 -11.57 -1.67 -13.47
N SER A 111 -11.33 -0.38 -13.71
CA SER A 111 -12.11 0.43 -14.63
C SER A 111 -11.20 1.41 -15.38
N ALA A 112 -11.72 1.93 -16.49
CA ALA A 112 -11.07 3.03 -17.19
C ALA A 112 -11.00 4.30 -16.33
N VAL A 113 -12.01 4.52 -15.48
CA VAL A 113 -12.16 5.71 -14.63
C VAL A 113 -12.01 5.31 -13.17
N ALA A 114 -11.11 5.96 -12.42
CA ALA A 114 -10.92 5.71 -10.98
C ALA A 114 -12.14 6.10 -10.13
N GLY A 115 -12.89 7.11 -10.60
CA GLY A 115 -14.10 7.62 -9.99
C GLY A 115 -13.83 8.48 -8.76
N ILE A 116 -14.77 9.37 -8.46
CA ILE A 116 -14.84 10.08 -7.18
C ILE A 116 -15.69 9.20 -6.24
N PRO A 117 -15.30 9.00 -4.96
CA PRO A 117 -16.09 8.19 -4.05
C PRO A 117 -17.50 8.78 -3.85
N PRO A 118 -18.52 7.93 -3.65
CA PRO A 118 -19.85 8.39 -3.28
C PRO A 118 -19.83 9.02 -1.87
N THR A 119 -20.76 9.93 -1.60
CA THR A 119 -20.90 10.60 -0.29
C THR A 119 -21.01 9.62 0.88
N SER A 120 -21.58 8.43 0.67
CA SER A 120 -21.66 7.37 1.68
C SER A 120 -20.30 6.94 2.24
N LYS A 121 -19.24 6.99 1.41
CA LYS A 121 -17.89 6.66 1.85
C LYS A 121 -17.32 7.69 2.81
N CYS A 122 -17.65 8.96 2.59
CA CYS A 122 -17.31 10.05 3.49
C CYS A 122 -18.07 9.90 4.83
N MET A 123 -19.37 9.62 4.75
CA MET A 123 -20.24 9.48 5.92
C MET A 123 -19.98 8.21 6.74
N GLY A 124 -19.31 7.21 6.16
CA GLY A 124 -18.84 6.03 6.89
C GLY A 124 -17.95 6.37 8.09
N CYS A 125 -17.25 7.51 8.06
CA CYS A 125 -16.46 8.02 9.19
C CYS A 125 -17.01 9.34 9.72
N HIS A 126 -17.41 10.26 8.85
CA HIS A 126 -17.83 11.62 9.23
C HIS A 126 -19.23 11.73 9.82
N SER A 127 -19.92 10.59 10.03
CA SER A 127 -21.10 10.53 10.90
C SER A 127 -20.74 10.72 12.39
N ILE A 128 -19.49 10.43 12.78
CA ILE A 128 -19.02 10.57 14.17
C ILE A 128 -17.69 11.33 14.30
N ILE A 129 -16.89 11.44 13.22
CA ILE A 129 -15.59 12.11 13.24
C ILE A 129 -15.71 13.54 12.72
N ALA A 130 -15.20 14.50 13.50
CA ALA A 130 -15.07 15.91 13.13
C ALA A 130 -16.40 16.57 12.69
N THR A 131 -17.52 16.11 13.25
CA THR A 131 -18.89 16.55 12.92
C THR A 131 -19.15 18.03 13.23
N ASP A 132 -18.34 18.63 14.10
CA ASP A 132 -18.38 20.03 14.47
C ASP A 132 -17.78 20.96 13.40
N ARG A 133 -16.92 20.43 12.51
CA ARG A 133 -16.18 21.21 11.53
C ARG A 133 -17.09 21.73 10.40
N PRO A 134 -16.95 23.01 9.97
CA PRO A 134 -17.80 23.59 8.93
C PRO A 134 -17.86 22.78 7.63
N ARG A 135 -16.70 22.28 7.16
CA ARG A 135 -16.62 21.45 5.95
C ARG A 135 -17.40 20.14 6.07
N ILE A 136 -17.42 19.54 7.26
CA ILE A 136 -18.15 18.30 7.52
C ILE A 136 -19.63 18.55 7.67
N LYS A 137 -20.04 19.67 8.27
CA LYS A 137 -21.45 20.10 8.27
C LYS A 137 -21.99 20.26 6.85
N GLN A 138 -21.22 20.91 5.97
CA GLN A 138 -21.59 21.05 4.56
C GLN A 138 -21.67 19.69 3.84
N LEU A 139 -20.75 18.76 4.12
CA LEU A 139 -20.82 17.38 3.61
C LEU A 139 -22.08 16.66 4.09
N THR A 140 -22.43 16.78 5.38
CA THR A 140 -23.64 16.20 5.96
C THR A 140 -24.90 16.78 5.32
N GLU A 141 -24.93 18.07 4.99
CA GLU A 141 -26.05 18.66 4.26
C GLU A 141 -26.25 18.04 2.87
N TYR A 142 -25.17 17.74 2.13
CA TYR A 142 -25.28 17.01 0.86
C TYR A 142 -25.81 15.59 1.08
N TRP A 143 -25.32 14.90 2.12
CA TRP A 143 -25.78 13.57 2.48
C TRP A 143 -27.28 13.53 2.80
N ASP A 144 -27.74 14.44 3.66
CA ASP A 144 -29.14 14.53 4.10
C ASP A 144 -30.09 14.84 2.93
N LYS A 145 -29.61 15.61 1.95
CA LYS A 145 -30.33 15.90 0.69
C LYS A 145 -30.28 14.74 -0.32
N GLY A 146 -29.55 13.66 -0.03
CA GLY A 146 -29.33 12.56 -0.97
C GLY A 146 -28.51 12.96 -2.21
N GLN A 147 -27.69 14.02 -2.09
CA GLN A 147 -26.91 14.59 -3.17
C GLN A 147 -25.42 14.33 -2.99
N SER A 148 -24.69 14.25 -4.09
CA SER A 148 -23.22 14.29 -4.06
C SER A 148 -22.75 15.72 -4.20
N PRO A 149 -21.69 16.14 -3.46
CA PRO A 149 -21.06 17.42 -3.75
C PRO A 149 -20.70 17.50 -5.25
N PRO A 150 -20.96 18.63 -5.92
CA PRO A 150 -20.74 18.76 -7.37
C PRO A 150 -19.26 18.99 -7.68
N TRP A 151 -18.44 17.96 -7.46
CA TRP A 151 -16.99 17.99 -7.59
C TRP A 151 -16.53 18.47 -8.96
N LYS A 152 -15.52 19.35 -8.99
CA LYS A 152 -14.94 19.85 -10.23
C LYS A 152 -13.69 19.04 -10.57
N LYS A 153 -13.65 18.48 -11.79
CA LYS A 153 -12.51 17.70 -12.28
C LYS A 153 -11.26 18.58 -12.40
N VAL A 154 -10.15 18.12 -11.82
CA VAL A 154 -8.83 18.77 -11.92
C VAL A 154 -8.02 18.21 -13.11
N HIS A 155 -8.19 16.93 -13.38
CA HIS A 155 -7.60 16.24 -14.52
C HIS A 155 -8.70 16.00 -15.56
N ASP A 156 -8.62 16.69 -16.69
CA ASP A 156 -9.55 16.54 -17.81
C ASP A 156 -8.73 16.34 -19.08
N LEU A 157 -8.85 15.14 -19.65
CA LEU A 157 -8.30 14.80 -20.95
C LEU A 157 -9.40 14.98 -22.01
N PRO A 158 -9.05 15.35 -23.25
CA PRO A 158 -10.05 15.44 -24.30
C PRO A 158 -10.78 14.12 -24.52
N ASP A 159 -12.08 14.17 -24.85
CA ASP A 159 -12.94 12.98 -24.96
C ASP A 159 -12.51 11.99 -26.06
N TYR A 160 -11.78 12.48 -27.06
CA TYR A 160 -11.16 11.66 -28.11
C TYR A 160 -9.91 10.91 -27.62
N VAL A 161 -9.53 11.01 -26.33
CA VAL A 161 -8.43 10.28 -25.70
C VAL A 161 -8.97 9.21 -24.75
N ARG A 162 -8.62 7.96 -25.01
CA ARG A 162 -8.98 6.80 -24.18
C ARG A 162 -7.87 6.45 -23.21
N PHE A 163 -7.97 6.98 -22.01
CA PHE A 163 -7.15 6.58 -20.87
C PHE A 163 -7.86 5.52 -20.02
N THR A 164 -7.11 4.54 -19.49
CA THR A 164 -7.67 3.49 -18.63
C THR A 164 -6.84 3.30 -17.36
N HIS A 165 -7.38 3.62 -16.17
CA HIS A 165 -6.64 3.44 -14.91
C HIS A 165 -6.22 1.98 -14.67
N GLU A 166 -7.13 1.02 -14.88
CA GLU A 166 -6.89 -0.41 -14.64
C GLU A 166 -5.61 -0.92 -15.31
N ARG A 167 -5.38 -0.60 -16.58
CA ARG A 167 -4.20 -1.10 -17.31
C ARG A 167 -2.89 -0.54 -16.75
N HIS A 168 -2.89 0.73 -16.36
CA HIS A 168 -1.70 1.37 -15.81
C HIS A 168 -1.41 0.83 -14.41
N LEU A 169 -2.44 0.68 -13.55
CA LEU A 169 -2.26 0.05 -12.25
C LEU A 169 -1.85 -1.42 -12.37
N LYS A 170 -2.41 -2.16 -13.32
CA LYS A 170 -1.98 -3.53 -13.59
C LYS A 170 -0.48 -3.59 -13.87
N LYS A 171 0.01 -2.79 -14.82
CA LYS A 171 1.42 -2.78 -15.21
C LYS A 171 2.35 -2.35 -14.07
N PHE A 172 2.03 -1.29 -13.36
CA PHE A 172 2.97 -0.64 -12.43
C PHE A 172 2.81 -1.06 -10.97
N LEU A 173 1.66 -1.60 -10.58
CA LEU A 173 1.38 -2.04 -9.21
C LEU A 173 1.24 -3.56 -9.11
N PHE A 174 0.40 -4.18 -9.95
CA PHE A 174 0.03 -5.59 -9.76
C PHE A 174 0.98 -6.59 -10.46
N ASP A 175 1.52 -6.21 -11.63
CA ASP A 175 2.48 -7.02 -12.40
C ASP A 175 3.94 -6.65 -12.04
N ASN A 176 4.15 -5.68 -11.14
CA ASN A 176 5.48 -5.26 -10.68
C ASN A 176 5.85 -5.98 -9.36
N PRO A 177 6.86 -6.86 -9.35
CA PRO A 177 7.22 -7.65 -8.18
C PRO A 177 7.79 -6.83 -7.01
N ASP A 178 8.27 -5.62 -7.28
CA ASP A 178 8.88 -4.74 -6.29
C ASP A 178 7.88 -3.73 -5.69
N MET A 179 6.60 -3.85 -6.06
CA MET A 179 5.52 -2.98 -5.62
C MET A 179 4.47 -3.76 -4.82
N THR A 180 3.87 -3.06 -3.86
CA THR A 180 2.79 -3.60 -3.03
C THR A 180 1.63 -2.62 -2.99
N VAL A 181 0.43 -3.10 -2.68
CA VAL A 181 -0.79 -2.27 -2.67
C VAL A 181 -0.70 -1.13 -1.66
N GLU A 182 0.09 -1.29 -0.61
CA GLU A 182 0.37 -0.28 0.41
C GLU A 182 1.11 0.94 -0.17
N ARG A 183 1.91 0.74 -1.23
CA ARG A 183 2.74 1.77 -1.91
C ARG A 183 2.08 2.32 -3.18
N VAL A 184 0.75 2.22 -3.28
CA VAL A 184 0.00 2.69 -4.46
C VAL A 184 0.12 4.20 -4.67
N ASP A 185 0.33 4.97 -3.61
CA ASP A 185 0.57 6.41 -3.64
C ASP A 185 1.77 6.77 -4.53
N GLU A 186 2.84 5.97 -4.46
CA GLU A 186 4.00 6.13 -5.33
C GLU A 186 3.56 5.99 -6.81
N VAL A 187 2.84 4.93 -7.17
CA VAL A 187 2.37 4.71 -8.56
C VAL A 187 1.43 5.84 -9.03
N CYS A 188 0.55 6.31 -8.15
CA CYS A 188 -0.33 7.44 -8.45
C CYS A 188 0.47 8.72 -8.74
N ALA A 189 1.57 8.94 -8.03
CA ALA A 189 2.40 10.14 -8.13
C ALA A 189 3.08 10.30 -9.50
N LEU A 190 3.29 9.20 -10.24
CA LEU A 190 3.79 9.24 -11.62
C LEU A 190 2.96 10.17 -12.52
N CYS A 191 1.63 10.17 -12.33
CA CYS A 191 0.70 10.93 -13.17
C CYS A 191 0.01 12.09 -12.43
N HIS A 192 -0.17 11.99 -11.12
CA HIS A 192 -0.90 12.98 -10.33
C HIS A 192 0.00 13.90 -9.50
N GLY A 193 1.31 13.63 -9.44
CA GLY A 193 2.21 14.28 -8.49
C GLY A 193 1.98 13.78 -7.06
N ASP A 194 2.68 14.38 -6.10
CA ASP A 194 2.58 13.95 -4.70
C ASP A 194 1.27 14.43 -4.06
N VAL A 195 0.20 13.65 -4.28
CA VAL A 195 -1.13 13.92 -3.72
C VAL A 195 -1.12 13.89 -2.19
N THR A 196 -0.13 13.22 -1.57
CA THR A 196 -0.02 13.17 -0.11
C THR A 196 0.41 14.50 0.50
N LYS A 197 0.94 15.41 -0.32
CA LYS A 197 1.27 16.80 0.05
C LYS A 197 0.19 17.80 -0.38
N MET A 198 -0.91 17.35 -0.98
CA MET A 198 -1.97 18.23 -1.47
C MET A 198 -3.06 18.38 -0.42
N THR A 199 -3.36 19.60 0.00
CA THR A 199 -4.64 19.86 0.68
C THR A 199 -5.76 19.68 -0.34
N VAL A 200 -5.95 20.59 -1.30
CA VAL A 200 -6.89 20.38 -2.41
C VAL A 200 -6.12 19.84 -3.62
N ALA A 201 -6.69 18.87 -4.33
CA ALA A 201 -6.06 18.28 -5.52
C ALA A 201 -5.74 19.35 -6.58
N LYS A 202 -4.52 19.30 -7.12
CA LYS A 202 -4.05 20.16 -8.21
C LYS A 202 -3.37 19.31 -9.29
N LYS A 203 -3.39 19.78 -10.53
CA LYS A 203 -2.72 19.10 -11.63
C LYS A 203 -1.23 19.43 -11.58
N GLN A 204 -0.39 18.46 -11.20
CA GLN A 204 1.06 18.64 -11.08
C GLN A 204 1.87 18.08 -12.26
N LYS A 205 1.24 17.30 -13.14
CA LYS A 205 1.86 16.72 -14.33
C LYS A 205 1.14 17.20 -15.59
N PRO A 206 1.85 17.39 -16.71
CA PRO A 206 1.28 18.02 -17.90
C PRO A 206 0.20 17.15 -18.57
N LEU A 207 0.33 15.82 -18.54
CA LEU A 207 -0.57 14.85 -19.19
C LEU A 207 -0.83 15.18 -20.67
N THR A 208 0.17 15.70 -21.36
CA THR A 208 0.14 15.95 -22.80
C THR A 208 0.44 14.66 -23.56
N MET A 209 0.16 14.63 -24.87
CA MET A 209 0.51 13.48 -25.72
C MET A 209 1.99 13.09 -25.57
N GLY A 210 2.90 14.08 -25.61
CA GLY A 210 4.34 13.85 -25.46
C GLY A 210 4.73 13.26 -24.10
N PHE A 211 4.04 13.63 -23.02
CA PHE A 211 4.22 13.02 -21.70
C PHE A 211 3.84 11.54 -21.73
N CYS A 212 2.68 11.22 -22.30
CA CYS A 212 2.20 9.84 -22.41
C CYS A 212 3.10 8.98 -23.30
N THR A 213 3.49 9.47 -24.48
CA THR A 213 4.29 8.70 -25.44
C THR A 213 5.70 8.45 -24.93
N ARG A 214 6.35 9.42 -24.27
CA ARG A 214 7.66 9.20 -23.65
C ARG A 214 7.60 8.15 -22.54
N CYS A 215 6.59 8.22 -21.68
CA CYS A 215 6.36 7.20 -20.65
C CYS A 215 6.18 5.81 -21.25
N HIS A 216 5.37 5.71 -22.31
CA HIS A 216 5.14 4.44 -23.00
C HIS A 216 6.42 3.92 -23.67
N GLN A 217 7.21 4.78 -24.32
CA GLN A 217 8.49 4.39 -24.91
C GLN A 217 9.48 3.86 -23.87
N ALA A 218 9.56 4.51 -22.71
CA ALA A 218 10.50 4.13 -21.66
C ALA A 218 10.09 2.86 -20.88
N ASN A 219 8.80 2.51 -20.87
CA ASN A 219 8.25 1.42 -20.06
C ASN A 219 7.60 0.28 -20.88
N GLY A 220 7.82 0.25 -22.20
CA GLY A 220 7.27 -0.78 -23.09
C GLY A 220 5.75 -0.73 -23.27
N GLY A 221 5.17 0.48 -23.19
CA GLY A 221 3.76 0.75 -23.47
C GLY A 221 3.48 0.99 -24.96
N THR A 222 2.20 0.97 -25.35
CA THR A 222 1.77 1.21 -26.74
C THR A 222 1.77 2.70 -27.08
N PHE A 223 2.47 3.11 -28.13
CA PHE A 223 2.47 4.51 -28.61
C PHE A 223 1.75 4.66 -29.96
N ASP A 224 0.93 3.66 -30.34
CA ASP A 224 0.08 3.71 -31.52
C ASP A 224 -1.10 4.69 -31.28
N CYS A 225 -1.21 5.69 -32.16
CA CYS A 225 -2.23 6.71 -32.13
C CYS A 225 -3.64 6.14 -31.96
N GLN A 226 -3.96 5.04 -32.67
CA GLN A 226 -5.31 4.44 -32.69
C GLN A 226 -5.65 3.66 -31.41
N LYS A 227 -4.65 3.35 -30.58
CA LYS A 227 -4.87 2.73 -29.26
C LYS A 227 -5.28 3.77 -28.21
N CYS A 228 -4.87 5.03 -28.41
CA CYS A 228 -5.18 6.14 -27.53
C CYS A 228 -6.34 7.00 -28.05
N HIS A 229 -6.53 7.11 -29.36
CA HIS A 229 -7.53 7.98 -29.97
C HIS A 229 -8.65 7.20 -30.65
N LYS A 230 -9.88 7.65 -30.49
CA LYS A 230 -11.05 7.18 -31.25
C LYS A 230 -11.98 8.32 -31.61
#